data_AF-A0A812UGN4-F1
#
_entry.id   AF-A0A812UGN4-F1
#
_cell.length_a   1.000
_cell.length_b   1.000
_cell.length_c   1.000
_cell.angle_alpha   90.00
_cell.angle_beta   90.00
_cell.angle_gamma   90.00
#
_symmetry.space_group_name_H-M   'P 1'
#
loop_
_entity.id
_entity.type
_entity.pdbx_description
1 polymer ?
#
loop_
_entity_poly.entity_id
_entity_poly.type
_entity_poly.pdbx_seq_one_letter_code
_entity_poly.pdbx_strand_id
1 'polypeptide(L)'
;MNEFQRVNHFPGSTELTRKDRLWVNFRDMAQTFGDAFDFVPQTFVLPGQMQEFLDCYQKKGGLWIVKPNASSRGRGIFVLRDVADLPIDEMSVVSRYVENPLLIQGLKFDLRVYVLVTSYEPLRAYIYREGLVRFASKPYSKDPKHLTDAYRHLTNYSINKGSSSFVENSEVQADNVGHKWSISALNKHLRCTGVDVELMWTRIMDAIVKSLLSVEPVIGARTKATVNYSHNCFELYGFDVLVDQDLKPWLLEVNLSPSMQADSPLDWQIKSSLLSDSFNLVGINKVSKQRLAEATRAKSKVVKVPGKPPGPPERRRRHYVSGRSVLRQQERETEEDEDCTEDWPSVPLGTLDVEELRSTANALLECTRNRNFIRLYPTRKAVDRYAIIVDSQEAMKPWPRGRKPAVEKLTASQVLASLLFGPPPSHGKVLTCRPRSRAILCPCLRQG
;
A
#
# COMPACT_ATOMS: atom_id res chain seq x y z
N MET A 1 -13.37 -18.01 13.79
CA MET A 1 -14.30 -17.24 12.93
C MET A 1 -14.92 -18.14 11.86
N ASN A 2 -16.17 -17.90 11.49
CA ASN A 2 -16.83 -18.50 10.32
C ASN A 2 -16.52 -17.70 9.02
N GLU A 3 -16.97 -18.18 7.86
CA GLU A 3 -16.64 -17.58 6.54
C GLU A 3 -17.29 -16.21 6.27
N PHE A 4 -18.31 -15.86 7.04
CA PHE A 4 -19.09 -14.64 6.88
C PHE A 4 -18.63 -13.52 7.82
N GLN A 5 -17.88 -13.87 8.85
CA GLN A 5 -17.32 -12.91 9.78
C GLN A 5 -16.21 -12.11 9.13
N ARG A 6 -16.07 -10.85 9.56
CA ARG A 6 -14.98 -9.96 9.19
C ARG A 6 -14.37 -9.35 10.45
N VAL A 7 -13.06 -9.15 10.44
CA VAL A 7 -12.29 -8.47 11.48
C VAL A 7 -11.39 -7.45 10.79
N ASN A 8 -11.30 -6.26 11.37
CA ASN A 8 -10.61 -5.10 10.82
C ASN A 8 -9.10 -5.07 11.16
N HIS A 9 -8.50 -6.23 11.43
CA HIS A 9 -7.08 -6.39 11.74
C HIS A 9 -6.54 -7.72 11.20
N PHE A 10 -5.30 -7.70 10.68
CA PHE A 10 -4.56 -8.92 10.38
C PHE A 10 -3.73 -9.40 11.58
N PRO A 11 -3.54 -10.72 11.76
CA PRO A 11 -2.52 -11.23 12.65
C PRO A 11 -1.12 -10.78 12.20
N GLY A 12 -0.41 -10.04 13.05
CA GLY A 12 0.95 -9.58 12.76
C GLY A 12 1.07 -8.18 12.17
N SER A 13 -0.02 -7.40 12.09
CA SER A 13 0.02 -6.01 11.61
C SER A 13 0.91 -5.07 12.42
N THR A 14 1.34 -5.50 13.61
CA THR A 14 2.36 -4.83 14.41
C THR A 14 3.73 -4.79 13.73
N GLU A 15 4.01 -5.67 12.76
CA GLU A 15 5.24 -5.63 11.95
C GLU A 15 5.37 -4.34 11.13
N LEU A 16 4.22 -3.79 10.68
CA LEU A 16 4.17 -2.54 9.93
C LEU A 16 3.94 -1.31 10.84
N THR A 17 3.28 -1.49 11.97
CA THR A 17 2.73 -0.35 12.73
C THR A 17 3.51 0.02 13.99
N ARG A 18 4.31 -0.90 14.54
CA ARG A 18 5.26 -0.55 15.59
C ARG A 18 6.52 0.03 14.99
N LYS A 19 6.98 1.18 15.50
CA LYS A 19 8.12 1.93 14.96
C LYS A 19 9.41 1.11 14.91
N ASP A 20 9.67 0.33 15.96
CA ASP A 20 10.84 -0.57 16.05
C ASP A 20 10.79 -1.68 14.98
N ARG A 21 9.64 -2.36 14.85
CA ARG A 21 9.45 -3.43 13.86
C ARG A 21 9.47 -2.91 12.43
N LEU A 22 8.80 -1.79 12.19
CA LEU A 22 8.79 -1.11 10.91
C LEU A 22 10.22 -0.81 10.44
N TRP A 23 11.04 -0.24 11.33
CA TRP A 23 12.45 0.03 11.04
C TRP A 23 13.24 -1.24 10.71
N VAL A 24 13.10 -2.30 11.50
CA VAL A 24 13.79 -3.57 11.25
C VAL A 24 13.44 -4.12 9.87
N ASN A 25 12.14 -4.19 9.54
CA ASN A 25 11.68 -4.66 8.24
C ASN A 25 12.23 -3.81 7.09
N PHE A 26 12.24 -2.48 7.23
CA PHE A 26 12.82 -1.60 6.21
C PHE A 26 14.32 -1.72 6.06
N ARG A 27 15.05 -1.84 7.16
CA ARG A 27 16.50 -2.02 7.13
C ARG A 27 16.88 -3.28 6.39
N ASP A 28 16.18 -4.39 6.64
CA ASP A 28 16.45 -5.67 5.99
C ASP A 28 16.14 -5.58 4.47
N MET A 29 15.07 -4.86 4.09
CA MET A 29 14.79 -4.57 2.68
C MET A 29 15.85 -3.66 2.05
N ALA A 30 16.29 -2.61 2.75
CA ALA A 30 17.32 -1.69 2.26
C ALA A 30 18.70 -2.37 2.11
N GLN A 31 19.03 -3.37 2.93
CA GLN A 31 20.24 -4.18 2.75
C GLN A 31 20.20 -4.99 1.44
N THR A 32 19.00 -5.39 1.01
CA THR A 32 18.81 -6.21 -0.20
C THR A 32 18.65 -5.36 -1.46
N PHE A 33 17.90 -4.26 -1.37
CA PHE A 33 17.47 -3.45 -2.52
C PHE A 33 18.04 -2.02 -2.53
N GLY A 34 18.91 -1.68 -1.57
CA GLY A 34 19.59 -0.40 -1.49
C GLY A 34 18.64 0.80 -1.45
N ASP A 35 18.96 1.81 -2.25
CA ASP A 35 18.26 3.11 -2.30
C ASP A 35 16.80 3.00 -2.74
N ALA A 36 16.35 1.84 -3.27
CA ALA A 36 14.93 1.61 -3.55
C ALA A 36 14.05 1.73 -2.28
N PHE A 37 14.64 1.58 -1.09
CA PHE A 37 13.99 1.75 0.21
C PHE A 37 14.44 3.01 0.99
N ASP A 38 15.09 3.97 0.31
CA ASP A 38 15.47 5.27 0.88
C ASP A 38 14.27 6.26 0.94
N PHE A 39 13.19 5.83 1.57
CA PHE A 39 12.01 6.66 1.85
C PHE A 39 11.61 6.63 3.34
N VAL A 40 12.44 6.03 4.19
CA VAL A 40 12.30 6.04 5.64
C VAL A 40 13.52 6.73 6.22
N PRO A 41 13.36 7.75 7.09
CA PRO A 41 14.52 8.41 7.70
C PRO A 41 15.38 7.39 8.45
N GLN A 42 16.71 7.51 8.32
CA GLN A 42 17.66 6.64 9.02
C GLN A 42 17.33 6.60 10.51
N THR A 43 17.16 5.40 11.07
CA THR A 43 16.58 5.22 12.38
C THR A 43 17.39 4.23 13.22
N PHE A 44 17.37 4.40 14.54
CA PHE A 44 18.01 3.51 15.50
C PHE A 44 17.06 3.23 16.66
N VAL A 45 17.01 1.98 17.11
CA VAL A 45 16.18 1.55 18.25
C VAL A 45 17.04 1.49 19.49
N LEU A 46 16.77 2.34 20.46
CA LEU A 46 17.49 2.42 21.73
C LEU A 46 16.80 1.58 22.82
N PRO A 47 17.56 1.03 23.79
CA PRO A 47 19.02 1.13 23.92
C PRO A 47 19.81 0.16 23.02
N GLY A 48 19.15 -0.75 22.31
CA GLY A 48 19.79 -1.84 21.55
C GLY A 48 20.80 -1.41 20.50
N GLN A 49 20.61 -0.24 19.87
CA GLN A 49 21.49 0.31 18.83
C GLN A 49 22.19 1.60 19.27
N MET A 50 22.44 1.79 20.57
CA MET A 50 23.06 3.01 21.11
C MET A 50 24.43 3.30 20.47
N GLN A 51 25.32 2.31 20.42
CA GLN A 51 26.66 2.51 19.88
C GLN A 51 26.63 2.85 18.38
N GLU A 52 25.80 2.14 17.60
CA GLU A 52 25.60 2.43 16.17
C GLU A 52 25.09 3.86 15.95
N PHE A 53 24.18 4.31 16.81
CA PHE A 53 23.68 5.69 16.77
C PHE A 53 24.78 6.70 17.08
N LEU A 54 25.55 6.51 18.16
CA LEU A 54 26.62 7.43 18.57
C LEU A 54 27.70 7.55 17.48
N ASP A 55 28.12 6.42 16.89
CA ASP A 55 29.09 6.41 15.79
C ASP A 55 28.55 7.16 14.57
N CYS A 56 27.26 7.01 14.26
CA CYS A 56 26.61 7.71 13.16
C CYS A 56 26.48 9.22 13.45
N TYR A 57 26.07 9.58 14.66
CA TYR A 57 25.88 10.95 15.12
C TYR A 57 27.20 11.74 15.03
N GLN A 58 28.31 11.14 15.47
CA GLN A 58 29.64 11.75 15.38
C GLN A 58 30.13 11.94 13.94
N LYS A 59 29.83 11.00 13.03
CA LYS A 59 30.32 11.04 11.64
C LYS A 59 29.49 11.93 10.71
N LYS A 60 28.16 11.88 10.83
CA LYS A 60 27.24 12.49 9.85
C LYS A 60 26.61 13.81 10.32
N GLY A 61 26.68 14.12 11.61
CA GLY A 61 26.11 15.35 12.18
C GLY A 61 24.61 15.54 11.90
N GLY A 62 24.14 16.79 11.95
CA GLY A 62 22.78 17.26 11.64
C GLY A 62 21.69 16.89 12.66
N LEU A 63 20.42 17.18 12.32
CA LEU A 63 19.32 17.07 13.28
C LEU A 63 18.75 15.65 13.39
N TRP A 64 18.37 15.28 14.62
CA TRP A 64 17.76 13.99 14.96
C TRP A 64 16.51 14.23 15.78
N ILE A 65 15.55 13.30 15.73
CA ILE A 65 14.30 13.38 16.48
C ILE A 65 14.12 12.10 17.29
N VAL A 66 13.87 12.26 18.59
CA VAL A 66 13.65 11.15 19.51
C VAL A 66 12.15 10.92 19.67
N LYS A 67 11.73 9.66 19.54
CA LYS A 67 10.34 9.22 19.66
C LYS A 67 10.26 8.07 20.67
N PRO A 68 9.68 8.26 21.87
CA PRO A 68 9.47 7.17 22.82
C PRO A 68 8.54 6.08 22.25
N ASN A 69 8.80 4.79 22.52
CA ASN A 69 7.96 3.70 21.99
C ASN A 69 6.56 3.66 22.62
N ALA A 70 6.43 4.08 23.89
CA ALA A 70 5.17 4.03 24.64
C ALA A 70 4.29 5.27 24.45
N SER A 71 4.73 6.28 23.68
CA SER A 71 3.99 7.52 23.51
C SER A 71 3.20 7.55 22.20
N SER A 72 1.88 7.69 22.33
CA SER A 72 0.99 8.10 21.23
C SER A 72 0.75 9.60 21.28
N ARG A 73 0.24 10.16 20.17
CA ARG A 73 -0.21 11.57 20.07
C ARG A 73 0.92 12.61 20.18
N GLY A 74 2.15 12.21 19.89
CA GLY A 74 3.32 13.10 19.85
C GLY A 74 3.91 13.49 21.21
N ARG A 75 3.45 12.87 22.32
CA ARG A 75 3.99 13.14 23.66
C ARG A 75 5.44 12.67 23.78
N GLY A 76 6.31 13.50 24.38
CA GLY A 76 7.72 13.17 24.59
C GLY A 76 8.56 13.12 23.32
N ILE A 77 8.03 13.56 22.17
CA ILE A 77 8.82 13.71 20.94
C ILE A 77 9.55 15.04 20.97
N PHE A 78 10.85 15.03 20.73
CA PHE A 78 11.67 16.25 20.66
C PHE A 78 12.80 16.11 19.64
N VAL A 79 13.26 17.25 19.13
CA VAL A 79 14.48 17.30 18.31
C VAL A 79 15.69 17.24 19.25
N LEU A 80 16.57 16.27 19.02
CA LEU A 80 17.77 16.03 19.81
C LEU A 80 18.76 17.18 19.62
N ARG A 81 19.22 17.76 20.72
CA ARG A 81 20.26 18.81 20.71
C ARG A 81 21.60 18.26 21.14
N ASP A 82 21.60 17.47 22.22
CA ASP A 82 22.76 16.83 22.78
C ASP A 82 22.47 15.34 23.03
N VAL A 83 23.48 14.49 22.87
CA VAL A 83 23.38 13.05 23.16
C VAL A 83 23.07 12.77 24.63
N ALA A 84 23.38 13.71 25.54
CA ALA A 84 23.00 13.64 26.95
C ALA A 84 21.48 13.71 27.18
N ASP A 85 20.71 14.24 26.22
CA ASP A 85 19.25 14.30 26.28
C ASP A 85 18.58 12.94 25.92
N LEU A 86 19.35 11.92 25.53
CA LEU A 86 18.79 10.62 25.12
C LEU A 86 18.20 9.86 26.32
N PRO A 87 17.00 9.28 26.19
CA PRO A 87 16.47 8.40 27.20
C PRO A 87 17.24 7.07 27.19
N ILE A 88 17.95 6.78 28.27
CA ILE A 88 18.76 5.56 28.43
C ILE A 88 17.90 4.40 28.97
N ASP A 89 16.92 4.72 29.82
CA ASP A 89 16.12 3.72 30.55
C ASP A 89 14.81 3.33 29.84
N GLU A 90 14.47 4.01 28.74
CA GLU A 90 13.23 3.77 27.99
C GLU A 90 13.51 3.37 26.55
N MET A 91 12.74 2.39 26.06
CA MET A 91 12.78 2.06 24.64
C MET A 91 12.30 3.26 23.81
N SER A 92 13.17 3.73 22.93
CA SER A 92 12.91 4.86 22.06
C SER A 92 13.46 4.61 20.68
N VAL A 93 12.95 5.38 19.72
CA VAL A 93 13.38 5.36 18.33
C VAL A 93 13.96 6.73 18.03
N VAL A 94 15.23 6.74 17.63
CA VAL A 94 15.93 7.97 17.21
C VAL A 94 16.03 7.95 15.70
N SER A 95 15.42 8.92 15.05
CA SER A 95 15.36 9.02 13.59
C SER A 95 16.03 10.29 13.10
N ARG A 96 16.60 10.25 11.90
CA ARG A 96 17.09 11.42 11.19
C ARG A 96 15.94 12.41 11.03
N TYR A 97 16.16 13.68 11.38
CA TYR A 97 15.17 14.71 11.19
C TYR A 97 15.16 15.18 9.72
N VAL A 98 13.96 15.31 9.14
CA VAL A 98 13.81 15.86 7.78
C VAL A 98 13.87 17.38 7.87
N GLU A 99 15.03 17.94 7.51
CA GLU A 99 15.39 19.35 7.73
C GLU A 99 14.80 20.31 6.68
N ASN A 100 14.46 19.82 5.49
CA ASN A 100 13.94 20.66 4.41
C ASN A 100 12.56 20.19 3.96
N PRO A 101 11.55 20.17 4.84
CA PRO A 101 10.19 19.78 4.47
C PRO A 101 9.63 20.75 3.42
N LEU A 102 8.72 20.28 2.58
CA LEU A 102 7.88 21.15 1.77
C LEU A 102 7.03 22.01 2.71
N LEU A 103 6.97 23.32 2.46
CA LEU A 103 6.26 24.28 3.29
C LEU A 103 5.14 24.95 2.49
N ILE A 104 4.04 25.25 3.15
CA ILE A 104 2.97 26.12 2.64
C ILE A 104 2.82 27.27 3.61
N GLN A 105 2.93 28.50 3.10
CA GLN A 105 2.91 29.72 3.94
C GLN A 105 3.93 29.69 5.10
N GLY A 106 5.07 29.03 4.89
CA GLY A 106 6.12 28.84 5.90
C GLY A 106 5.78 27.82 7.00
N LEU A 107 4.64 27.13 6.94
CA LEU A 107 4.25 26.11 7.89
C LEU A 107 4.64 24.72 7.41
N LYS A 108 5.20 23.93 8.33
CA LYS A 108 5.45 22.50 8.11
C LYS A 108 4.12 21.75 8.14
N PHE A 109 3.95 20.77 7.27
CA PHE A 109 2.77 19.90 7.29
C PHE A 109 3.14 18.44 7.03
N ASP A 110 2.24 17.54 7.38
CA ASP A 110 2.34 16.14 7.02
C ASP A 110 1.00 15.59 6.51
N LEU A 111 1.07 14.46 5.80
CA LEU A 111 -0.06 13.84 5.12
C LEU A 111 -0.49 12.60 5.88
N ARG A 112 -1.75 12.57 6.30
CA ARG A 112 -2.45 11.35 6.72
C ARG A 112 -3.12 10.74 5.49
N VAL A 113 -2.50 9.71 4.93
CA VAL A 113 -3.02 8.94 3.80
C VAL A 113 -3.68 7.66 4.31
N TYR A 114 -4.90 7.38 3.85
CA TYR A 114 -5.62 6.16 4.24
C TYR A 114 -5.40 5.05 3.21
N VAL A 115 -4.99 3.87 3.71
CA VAL A 115 -4.72 2.70 2.87
C VAL A 115 -5.49 1.50 3.42
N LEU A 116 -6.33 0.89 2.59
CA LEU A 116 -7.10 -0.29 2.93
C LEU A 116 -6.45 -1.53 2.31
N VAL A 117 -6.14 -2.52 3.15
CA VAL A 117 -5.66 -3.84 2.72
C VAL A 117 -6.75 -4.87 2.94
N THR A 118 -7.14 -5.59 1.89
CA THR A 118 -8.19 -6.63 1.95
C THR A 118 -7.63 -8.05 1.92
N SER A 119 -6.33 -8.20 1.69
CA SER A 119 -5.62 -9.47 1.72
C SER A 119 -4.12 -9.22 1.70
N TYR A 120 -3.36 -10.10 2.35
CA TYR A 120 -1.91 -10.22 2.16
C TYR A 120 -1.52 -11.42 1.29
N GLU A 121 -2.42 -12.39 1.03
CA GLU A 121 -2.11 -13.57 0.20
C GLU A 121 -3.23 -13.84 -0.83
N PRO A 122 -3.09 -13.35 -2.08
CA PRO A 122 -2.12 -12.35 -2.52
C PRO A 122 -2.42 -10.96 -1.95
N LEU A 123 -1.41 -10.09 -1.88
CA LEU A 123 -1.58 -8.70 -1.45
C LEU A 123 -2.63 -7.98 -2.30
N ARG A 124 -3.61 -7.36 -1.64
CA ARG A 124 -4.64 -6.50 -2.25
C ARG A 124 -4.76 -5.23 -1.44
N ALA A 125 -4.27 -4.13 -2.01
CA ALA A 125 -4.13 -2.85 -1.32
C ALA A 125 -4.72 -1.71 -2.14
N TYR A 126 -5.35 -0.77 -1.43
CA TYR A 126 -6.04 0.36 -2.01
C TYR A 126 -5.71 1.64 -1.27
N ILE A 127 -5.48 2.73 -2.00
CA ILE A 127 -5.33 4.08 -1.45
C ILE A 127 -6.67 4.80 -1.54
N TYR A 128 -7.05 5.52 -0.49
CA TYR A 128 -8.23 6.38 -0.53
C TYR A 128 -7.88 7.72 -1.19
N ARG A 129 -8.75 8.24 -2.06
CA ARG A 129 -8.54 9.52 -2.77
C ARG A 129 -8.41 10.73 -1.84
N GLU A 130 -9.00 10.64 -0.65
CA GLU A 130 -8.98 11.69 0.35
C GLU A 130 -8.16 11.33 1.59
N GLY A 131 -7.82 12.36 2.35
CA GLY A 131 -7.06 12.22 3.59
C GLY A 131 -6.94 13.56 4.30
N LEU A 132 -6.07 13.63 5.30
CA LEU A 132 -5.91 14.86 6.09
C LEU A 132 -4.50 15.40 5.95
N VAL A 133 -4.41 16.69 5.65
CA VAL A 133 -3.16 17.45 5.70
C VAL A 133 -3.15 18.19 7.02
N ARG A 134 -2.09 18.02 7.81
CA ARG A 134 -2.01 18.58 9.16
C ARG A 134 -0.85 19.54 9.25
N PHE A 135 -1.15 20.78 9.61
CA PHE A 135 -0.15 21.83 9.72
C PHE A 135 0.38 21.97 11.14
N ALA A 136 1.66 22.30 11.24
CA ALA A 136 2.24 22.93 12.42
C ALA A 136 1.60 24.32 12.60
N SER A 137 1.41 24.74 13.85
CA SER A 137 0.73 26.01 14.18
C SER A 137 1.62 27.25 14.19
N LYS A 138 2.93 27.08 13.97
CA LYS A 138 3.91 28.16 13.88
C LYS A 138 4.86 27.98 12.69
N PRO A 139 5.43 29.07 12.16
CA PRO A 139 6.40 29.01 11.06
C PRO A 139 7.59 28.09 11.34
N TYR A 140 7.96 27.29 10.36
CA TYR A 140 9.11 26.40 10.44
C TYR A 140 10.42 27.20 10.54
N SER A 141 11.37 26.70 11.34
CA SER A 141 12.68 27.34 11.49
C SER A 141 13.71 26.30 11.92
N LYS A 142 14.92 26.38 11.37
CA LYS A 142 16.06 25.54 11.77
C LYS A 142 16.97 26.22 12.81
N ASP A 143 16.62 27.42 13.26
CA ASP A 143 17.40 28.13 14.28
C ASP A 143 17.44 27.27 15.56
N PRO A 144 18.62 26.99 16.14
CA PRO A 144 18.77 26.26 17.40
C PRO A 144 17.84 26.75 18.53
N LYS A 145 17.50 28.06 18.54
CA LYS A 145 16.58 28.67 19.52
C LYS A 145 15.14 28.18 19.38
N HIS A 146 14.76 27.67 18.21
CA HIS A 146 13.40 27.24 17.90
C HIS A 146 13.22 25.72 17.91
N LEU A 147 14.29 24.92 17.98
CA LEU A 147 14.23 23.46 17.87
C LEU A 147 13.41 22.78 18.98
N THR A 148 13.25 23.43 20.13
CA THR A 148 12.43 22.94 21.25
C THR A 148 10.94 23.28 21.09
N ASP A 149 10.57 24.15 20.14
CA ASP A 149 9.18 24.57 19.92
C ASP A 149 8.42 23.49 19.13
N ALA A 150 7.74 22.60 19.86
CA ALA A 150 6.94 21.53 19.30
C ALA A 150 5.91 22.01 18.26
N TYR A 151 5.37 23.22 18.41
CA TYR A 151 4.37 23.80 17.50
C TYR A 151 4.91 24.15 16.11
N ARG A 152 6.23 24.16 15.91
CA ARG A 152 6.90 24.35 14.61
C ARG A 152 7.30 23.04 13.95
N HIS A 153 7.70 22.08 14.78
CA HIS A 153 8.38 20.87 14.31
C HIS A 153 7.48 19.63 14.27
N LEU A 154 6.38 19.61 15.04
CA LEU A 154 5.42 18.51 15.11
C LEU A 154 4.08 18.97 14.54
N THR A 155 3.49 18.13 13.69
CA THR A 155 2.23 18.41 12.96
C THR A 155 1.03 17.68 13.56
N ASN A 156 1.23 16.89 14.62
CA ASN A 156 0.14 16.14 15.24
C ASN A 156 -0.94 17.09 15.76
N TYR A 157 -2.20 16.82 15.40
CA TYR A 157 -3.37 17.58 15.85
C TYR A 157 -3.45 17.69 17.38
N SER A 158 -3.14 16.61 18.10
CA SER A 158 -3.16 16.56 19.56
C SER A 158 -2.23 17.56 20.24
N ILE A 159 -1.14 17.95 19.57
CA ILE A 159 -0.21 18.97 20.05
C ILE A 159 -0.75 20.33 19.62
N ASN A 160 -0.98 20.52 18.33
CA ASN A 160 -1.27 21.83 17.78
C ASN A 160 -2.63 22.39 18.19
N LYS A 161 -3.63 21.56 18.52
CA LYS A 161 -4.94 22.04 19.00
C LYS A 161 -4.88 22.88 20.28
N GLY A 162 -3.81 22.74 21.06
CA GLY A 162 -3.58 23.54 22.28
C GLY A 162 -2.86 24.87 22.02
N SER A 163 -2.42 25.12 20.80
CA SER A 163 -1.74 26.37 20.41
C SER A 163 -2.76 27.50 20.27
N SER A 164 -2.43 28.70 20.77
CA SER A 164 -3.24 29.90 20.57
C SER A 164 -3.33 30.33 19.11
N SER A 165 -2.39 29.89 18.27
CA SER A 165 -2.36 30.16 16.82
C SER A 165 -3.12 29.11 16.01
N PHE A 166 -3.67 28.07 16.65
CA PHE A 166 -4.39 27.03 15.94
C PHE A 166 -5.75 27.54 15.46
N VAL A 167 -5.99 27.37 14.16
CA VAL A 167 -7.24 27.72 13.50
C VAL A 167 -7.90 26.43 13.06
N GLU A 168 -9.04 26.12 13.67
CA GLU A 168 -9.86 24.96 13.32
C GLU A 168 -10.70 25.24 12.07
N ASN A 169 -10.96 24.18 11.30
CA ASN A 169 -11.88 24.26 10.18
C ASN A 169 -13.33 24.24 10.72
N SER A 170 -14.08 25.30 10.44
CA SER A 170 -15.48 25.44 10.87
C SER A 170 -16.50 25.07 9.78
N GLU A 171 -16.07 24.98 8.52
CA GLU A 171 -16.95 24.78 7.37
C GLU A 171 -16.40 23.73 6.39
N VAL A 172 -17.28 22.84 5.94
CA VAL A 172 -16.94 21.77 4.99
C VAL A 172 -16.43 22.31 3.65
N GLN A 173 -17.03 23.40 3.16
CA GLN A 173 -16.70 23.98 1.84
C GLN A 173 -15.37 24.75 1.85
N ALA A 174 -14.82 25.03 3.03
CA ALA A 174 -13.56 25.72 3.23
C ALA A 174 -12.45 24.73 3.62
N ASP A 175 -12.29 23.67 2.83
CA ASP A 175 -11.38 22.54 3.08
C ASP A 175 -9.89 22.89 2.93
N ASN A 176 -9.58 24.15 2.61
CA ASN A 176 -8.26 24.76 2.52
C ASN A 176 -8.02 25.87 3.57
N VAL A 177 -8.82 25.90 4.64
CA VAL A 177 -8.73 26.93 5.68
C VAL A 177 -8.30 26.33 7.02
N GLY A 178 -7.44 27.06 7.72
CA GLY A 178 -6.92 26.68 9.03
C GLY A 178 -5.77 25.67 8.95
N HIS A 179 -5.55 24.94 10.04
CA HIS A 179 -4.39 24.06 10.21
C HIS A 179 -4.68 22.59 9.87
N LYS A 180 -5.79 22.34 9.17
CA LYS A 180 -6.18 21.03 8.66
C LYS A 180 -6.86 21.18 7.31
N TRP A 181 -6.28 20.59 6.26
CA TRP A 181 -6.86 20.62 4.92
C TRP A 181 -7.23 19.21 4.45
N SER A 182 -8.11 19.14 3.44
CA SER A 182 -8.29 17.92 2.65
C SER A 182 -7.08 17.68 1.74
N ILE A 183 -6.92 16.44 1.26
CA ILE A 183 -5.89 16.16 0.26
C ILE A 183 -6.23 16.83 -1.09
N SER A 184 -7.52 16.90 -1.47
CA SER A 184 -7.92 17.63 -2.68
C SER A 184 -7.56 19.11 -2.64
N ALA A 185 -7.77 19.78 -1.49
CA ALA A 185 -7.38 21.17 -1.28
C ALA A 185 -5.88 21.37 -1.46
N LEU A 186 -5.07 20.50 -0.86
CA LEU A 186 -3.62 20.51 -1.03
C LEU A 186 -3.22 20.34 -2.50
N ASN A 187 -3.78 19.33 -3.17
CA ASN A 187 -3.45 19.06 -4.57
C ASN A 187 -3.81 20.25 -5.47
N LYS A 188 -4.95 20.91 -5.24
CA LYS A 188 -5.33 22.13 -5.96
C LYS A 188 -4.34 23.27 -5.70
N HIS A 189 -3.98 23.50 -4.44
CA HIS A 189 -3.02 24.53 -4.06
C HIS A 189 -1.62 24.30 -4.66
N LEU A 190 -1.11 23.07 -4.60
CA LEU A 190 0.19 22.70 -5.13
C LEU A 190 0.24 22.85 -6.67
N ARG A 191 -0.80 22.44 -7.39
CA ARG A 191 -0.89 22.69 -8.84
C ARG A 191 -0.88 24.18 -9.17
N CYS A 192 -1.64 25.00 -8.44
CA CYS A 192 -1.66 26.45 -8.65
C CYS A 192 -0.31 27.14 -8.35
N THR A 193 0.54 26.52 -7.53
CA THR A 193 1.88 27.02 -7.20
C THR A 193 2.98 26.41 -8.06
N GLY A 194 2.62 25.59 -9.06
CA GLY A 194 3.56 25.00 -10.02
C GLY A 194 4.28 23.74 -9.52
N VAL A 195 3.82 23.13 -8.44
CA VAL A 195 4.38 21.87 -7.92
C VAL A 195 3.84 20.68 -8.71
N ASP A 196 4.73 19.74 -9.06
CA ASP A 196 4.38 18.50 -9.75
C ASP A 196 3.70 17.50 -8.78
N VAL A 197 2.38 17.61 -8.70
CA VAL A 197 1.54 16.75 -7.86
C VAL A 197 1.52 15.30 -8.34
N GLU A 198 1.65 15.06 -9.65
CA GLU A 198 1.66 13.71 -10.25
C GLU A 198 2.91 12.95 -9.82
N LEU A 199 4.08 13.59 -9.91
CA LEU A 199 5.35 13.04 -9.44
C LEU A 199 5.32 12.77 -7.93
N MET A 200 4.83 13.74 -7.14
CA MET A 200 4.70 13.61 -5.69
C MET A 200 3.87 12.38 -5.31
N TRP A 201 2.67 12.23 -5.88
CA TRP A 201 1.81 11.08 -5.58
C TRP A 201 2.37 9.76 -6.11
N THR A 202 3.02 9.77 -7.27
CA THR A 202 3.71 8.58 -7.80
C THR A 202 4.74 8.05 -6.80
N ARG A 203 5.56 8.94 -6.23
CA ARG A 203 6.55 8.58 -5.21
C ARG A 203 5.90 8.16 -3.89
N ILE A 204 4.83 8.81 -3.44
CA ILE A 204 4.10 8.43 -2.22
C ILE A 204 3.51 7.02 -2.36
N MET A 205 2.86 6.74 -3.49
CA MET A 205 2.28 5.42 -3.77
C MET A 205 3.36 4.33 -3.85
N ASP A 206 4.52 4.63 -4.43
CA ASP A 206 5.67 3.73 -4.46
C ASP A 206 6.16 3.37 -3.05
N ALA A 207 6.35 4.37 -2.19
CA ALA A 207 6.72 4.17 -0.79
C ALA A 207 5.68 3.30 -0.06
N ILE A 208 4.37 3.55 -0.25
CA ILE A 208 3.29 2.76 0.36
C ILE A 208 3.34 1.29 -0.09
N VAL A 209 3.44 1.02 -1.40
CA VAL A 209 3.46 -0.36 -1.89
C VAL A 209 4.69 -1.11 -1.39
N LYS A 210 5.88 -0.51 -1.45
CA LYS A 210 7.10 -1.10 -0.91
C LYS A 210 7.01 -1.36 0.60
N SER A 211 6.36 -0.47 1.35
CA SER A 211 6.08 -0.67 2.78
C SER A 211 5.25 -1.92 3.01
N LEU A 212 4.18 -2.12 2.24
CA LEU A 212 3.32 -3.30 2.36
C LEU A 212 4.04 -4.59 1.94
N LEU A 213 4.83 -4.54 0.86
CA LEU A 213 5.63 -5.69 0.40
C LEU A 213 6.72 -6.10 1.40
N SER A 214 7.26 -5.16 2.17
CA SER A 214 8.26 -5.49 3.21
C SER A 214 7.72 -6.40 4.31
N VAL A 215 6.41 -6.40 4.55
CA VAL A 215 5.75 -7.18 5.62
C VAL A 215 4.83 -8.27 5.08
N GLU A 216 4.56 -8.29 3.77
CA GLU A 216 3.63 -9.22 3.12
C GLU A 216 3.92 -10.69 3.44
N PRO A 217 5.18 -11.19 3.36
CA PRO A 217 5.44 -12.60 3.62
C PRO A 217 5.14 -12.99 5.08
N VAL A 218 5.48 -12.10 6.02
CA VAL A 218 5.32 -12.36 7.46
C VAL A 218 3.85 -12.30 7.87
N ILE A 219 3.11 -11.28 7.41
CA ILE A 219 1.69 -11.12 7.74
C ILE A 219 0.85 -12.17 7.00
N GLY A 220 1.15 -12.46 5.73
CA GLY A 220 0.49 -13.51 4.95
C GLY A 220 0.59 -14.87 5.62
N ALA A 221 1.81 -15.31 5.95
CA ALA A 221 2.04 -16.59 6.63
C ALA A 221 1.32 -16.68 7.99
N ARG A 222 1.38 -15.62 8.81
CA ARG A 222 0.67 -15.57 10.11
C ARG A 222 -0.85 -15.61 9.94
N THR A 223 -1.37 -14.90 8.94
CA THR A 223 -2.81 -14.89 8.64
C THR A 223 -3.28 -16.29 8.24
N LYS A 224 -2.56 -16.97 7.35
CA LYS A 224 -2.85 -18.34 6.92
C LYS A 224 -2.80 -19.35 8.07
N ALA A 225 -1.85 -19.19 8.99
CA ALA A 225 -1.73 -20.06 10.16
C ALA A 225 -2.83 -19.83 11.22
N THR A 226 -3.37 -18.61 11.32
CA THR A 226 -4.27 -18.21 12.41
C THR A 226 -5.74 -18.16 12.00
N VAL A 227 -6.02 -17.88 10.72
CA VAL A 227 -7.37 -17.55 10.23
C VAL A 227 -7.84 -18.62 9.25
N ASN A 228 -9.05 -19.14 9.47
CA ASN A 228 -9.65 -20.18 8.63
C ASN A 228 -9.97 -19.74 7.19
N TYR A 229 -10.12 -18.43 6.96
CA TYR A 229 -10.45 -17.84 5.67
C TYR A 229 -9.68 -16.54 5.50
N SER A 230 -8.84 -16.46 4.47
CA SER A 230 -8.01 -15.29 4.17
C SER A 230 -8.82 -13.99 4.06
N HIS A 231 -10.04 -14.07 3.52
CA HIS A 231 -10.95 -12.92 3.36
C HIS A 231 -11.63 -12.44 4.65
N ASN A 232 -11.39 -13.08 5.80
CA ASN A 232 -11.97 -12.65 7.07
C ASN A 232 -11.30 -11.39 7.62
N CYS A 233 -10.05 -11.14 7.25
CA CYS A 233 -9.31 -9.99 7.72
C CYS A 233 -9.27 -8.89 6.64
N PHE A 234 -9.41 -7.66 7.08
CA PHE A 234 -9.12 -6.46 6.31
C PHE A 234 -8.52 -5.44 7.27
N GLU A 235 -7.85 -4.41 6.76
CA GLU A 235 -7.25 -3.41 7.65
C GLU A 235 -7.14 -2.05 7.00
N LEU A 236 -7.54 -1.03 7.76
CA LEU A 236 -7.45 0.36 7.37
C LEU A 236 -6.29 1.03 8.10
N TYR A 237 -5.18 1.24 7.39
CA TYR A 237 -4.00 1.90 7.91
C TYR A 237 -4.08 3.42 7.68
N GLY A 238 -3.49 4.18 8.61
CA GLY A 238 -3.18 5.59 8.42
C GLY A 238 -1.68 5.79 8.23
N PHE A 239 -1.23 6.04 7.01
CA PHE A 239 0.15 6.36 6.69
C PHE A 239 0.41 7.84 6.98
N ASP A 240 1.46 8.13 7.74
CA ASP A 240 1.92 9.48 8.04
C ASP A 240 3.14 9.76 7.17
N VAL A 241 2.98 10.60 6.16
CA VAL A 241 4.00 10.89 5.15
C VAL A 241 4.36 12.37 5.19
N LEU A 242 5.65 12.66 5.24
CA LEU A 242 6.20 14.00 5.10
C LEU A 242 6.85 14.14 3.73
N VAL A 243 6.50 15.17 2.98
CA VAL A 243 7.13 15.46 1.68
C VAL A 243 8.17 16.54 1.89
N ASP A 244 9.38 16.36 1.34
CA ASP A 244 10.41 17.39 1.36
C ASP A 244 10.33 18.34 0.16
N GLN A 245 11.14 19.38 0.16
CA GLN A 245 11.18 20.40 -0.89
C GLN A 245 11.49 19.83 -2.30
N ASP A 246 12.12 18.66 -2.38
CA ASP A 246 12.50 17.98 -3.63
C ASP A 246 11.43 16.95 -4.06
N LEU A 247 10.25 17.02 -3.43
CA LEU A 247 9.11 16.12 -3.62
C LEU A 247 9.46 14.66 -3.33
N LYS A 248 10.44 14.40 -2.45
CA LYS A 248 10.72 13.06 -1.94
C LYS A 248 9.83 12.80 -0.72
N PRO A 249 9.06 11.70 -0.72
CA PRO A 249 8.26 11.32 0.43
C PRO A 249 9.09 10.58 1.47
N TRP A 250 8.86 10.93 2.73
CA TRP A 250 9.43 10.30 3.90
C TRP A 250 8.29 9.68 4.72
N LEU A 251 8.28 8.35 4.82
CA LEU A 251 7.35 7.63 5.69
C LEU A 251 7.78 7.83 7.15
N LEU A 252 6.91 8.44 7.96
CA LEU A 252 7.18 8.73 9.36
C LEU A 252 6.69 7.64 10.30
N GLU A 253 5.50 7.11 10.05
CA GLU A 253 4.88 5.98 10.77
C GLU A 253 3.66 5.44 10.00
N VAL A 254 3.25 4.21 10.36
CA VAL A 254 1.98 3.62 9.91
C VAL A 254 1.12 3.33 11.14
N ASN A 255 -0.10 3.87 11.15
CA ASN A 255 -1.03 3.74 12.25
C ASN A 255 -1.99 2.56 12.01
N LEU A 256 -2.03 1.60 12.94
CA LEU A 256 -2.92 0.42 12.92
C LEU A 256 -4.40 0.78 13.05
N SER A 257 -4.68 1.80 13.85
CA SER A 257 -6.03 2.28 14.15
C SER A 257 -6.02 3.80 14.08
N PRO A 258 -5.99 4.39 12.87
CA PRO A 258 -6.04 5.84 12.74
C PRO A 258 -7.31 6.38 13.41
N SER A 259 -7.19 7.51 14.12
CA SER A 259 -8.32 8.08 14.88
C SER A 259 -9.50 8.42 13.96
N MET A 260 -10.63 7.78 14.23
CA MET A 260 -11.91 8.03 13.56
C MET A 260 -12.77 9.08 14.26
N GLN A 261 -12.25 9.72 15.31
CA GLN A 261 -12.91 10.84 15.97
C GLN A 261 -13.05 12.01 14.98
N ALA A 262 -14.23 12.60 14.89
CA ALA A 262 -14.51 13.70 13.98
C ALA A 262 -14.80 14.98 14.78
N ASP A 263 -13.74 15.73 15.07
CA ASP A 263 -13.83 16.95 15.86
C ASP A 263 -14.24 18.17 15.00
N SER A 264 -13.98 18.12 13.68
CA SER A 264 -14.39 19.16 12.74
C SER A 264 -15.33 18.65 11.62
N PRO A 265 -16.09 19.53 10.96
CA PRO A 265 -16.94 19.14 9.82
C PRO A 265 -16.16 18.46 8.69
N LEU A 266 -14.94 18.94 8.40
CA LEU A 266 -14.01 18.31 7.47
C LEU A 266 -13.66 16.87 7.87
N ASP A 267 -13.34 16.62 9.15
CA ASP A 267 -13.06 15.26 9.63
C ASP A 267 -14.29 14.36 9.42
N TRP A 268 -15.49 14.87 9.74
CA TRP A 268 -16.72 14.09 9.62
C TRP A 268 -16.97 13.69 8.17
N GLN A 269 -16.87 14.61 7.22
CA GLN A 269 -17.08 14.34 5.81
C GLN A 269 -16.12 13.27 5.28
N ILE A 270 -14.82 13.43 5.54
CA ILE A 270 -13.78 12.51 5.03
C ILE A 270 -13.92 11.14 5.69
N LYS A 271 -14.01 11.09 7.03
CA LYS A 271 -13.97 9.82 7.78
C LYS A 271 -15.25 9.01 7.64
N SER A 272 -16.43 9.65 7.61
CA SER A 272 -17.69 8.94 7.40
C SER A 272 -17.74 8.28 6.02
N SER A 273 -17.31 9.01 4.98
CA SER A 273 -17.21 8.49 3.60
C SER A 273 -16.18 7.37 3.52
N LEU A 274 -15.00 7.55 4.11
CA LEU A 274 -13.94 6.54 4.18
C LEU A 274 -14.44 5.23 4.80
N LEU A 275 -15.14 5.29 5.93
CA LEU A 275 -15.65 4.11 6.60
C LEU A 275 -16.75 3.41 5.78
N SER A 276 -17.67 4.18 5.22
CA SER A 276 -18.74 3.64 4.36
C SER A 276 -18.16 2.91 3.15
N ASP A 277 -17.24 3.56 2.44
CA ASP A 277 -16.58 2.98 1.28
C ASP A 277 -15.69 1.80 1.65
N SER A 278 -15.05 1.81 2.82
CA SER A 278 -14.26 0.67 3.32
C SER A 278 -15.14 -0.57 3.52
N PHE A 279 -16.30 -0.42 4.16
CA PHE A 279 -17.23 -1.53 4.37
C PHE A 279 -17.86 -2.04 3.07
N ASN A 280 -18.15 -1.12 2.13
CA ASN A 280 -18.62 -1.48 0.80
C ASN A 280 -17.58 -2.30 0.03
N LEU A 281 -16.32 -1.85 0.04
CA LEU A 281 -15.20 -2.51 -0.64
C LEU A 281 -14.94 -3.91 -0.07
N VAL A 282 -14.87 -4.02 1.26
CA VAL A 282 -14.71 -5.31 1.99
C VAL A 282 -15.89 -6.25 1.73
N GLY A 283 -17.09 -5.70 1.50
CA GLY A 283 -18.27 -6.49 1.19
C GLY A 283 -19.00 -7.04 2.38
N ILE A 284 -19.19 -6.22 3.40
CA ILE A 284 -19.95 -6.62 4.60
C ILE A 284 -21.42 -6.75 4.21
N ASN A 285 -21.83 -7.99 3.92
CA ASN A 285 -23.19 -8.32 3.49
C ASN A 285 -23.99 -8.96 4.62
N LYS A 286 -25.30 -8.68 4.66
CA LYS A 286 -26.22 -9.41 5.54
C LYS A 286 -26.31 -10.86 5.09
N VAL A 287 -25.97 -11.79 5.97
CA VAL A 287 -26.06 -13.23 5.69
C VAL A 287 -27.37 -13.78 6.23
N SER A 288 -28.11 -14.51 5.39
CA SER A 288 -29.36 -15.13 5.81
C SER A 288 -29.11 -16.26 6.83
N LYS A 289 -30.05 -16.46 7.76
CA LYS A 289 -29.96 -17.54 8.76
C LYS A 289 -29.82 -18.92 8.10
N GLN A 290 -30.46 -19.12 6.94
CA GLN A 290 -30.35 -20.35 6.15
C GLN A 290 -28.92 -20.59 5.66
N ARG A 291 -28.28 -19.60 5.02
CA ARG A 291 -26.89 -19.72 4.54
C ARG A 291 -25.91 -19.96 5.69
N LEU A 292 -26.14 -19.34 6.85
CA LEU A 292 -25.33 -19.58 8.04
C LEU A 292 -25.50 -21.01 8.57
N ALA A 293 -26.73 -21.52 8.59
CA ALA A 293 -27.02 -22.90 9.00
C ALA A 293 -26.43 -23.93 8.03
N GLU A 294 -26.51 -23.68 6.72
CA GLU A 294 -25.90 -24.50 5.67
C GLU A 294 -24.37 -24.56 5.80
N ALA A 295 -23.71 -23.42 5.96
CA ALA A 295 -22.27 -23.35 6.19
C ALA A 295 -21.84 -24.09 7.45
N THR A 296 -22.63 -23.98 8.53
CA THR A 296 -22.38 -24.68 9.79
C THR A 296 -22.53 -26.20 9.61
N ARG A 297 -23.59 -26.65 8.91
CA ARG A 297 -23.81 -28.07 8.59
C ARG A 297 -22.71 -28.64 7.69
N ALA A 298 -22.23 -27.89 6.70
CA ALA A 298 -21.16 -28.30 5.81
C ALA A 298 -19.86 -28.55 6.58
N LYS A 299 -19.50 -27.67 7.54
CA LYS A 299 -18.33 -27.89 8.42
C LYS A 299 -18.46 -29.16 9.27
N SER A 300 -19.63 -29.40 9.85
CA SER A 300 -19.87 -30.59 10.67
C SER A 300 -19.80 -31.90 9.87
N LYS A 301 -20.06 -31.86 8.56
CA LYS A 301 -19.90 -33.03 7.66
C LYS A 301 -18.44 -33.28 7.28
N VAL A 302 -17.64 -32.24 7.06
CA VAL A 302 -16.21 -32.37 6.73
C VAL A 302 -15.41 -32.94 7.92
N VAL A 303 -15.76 -32.59 9.16
CA VAL A 303 -15.13 -33.13 10.37
C VAL A 303 -15.51 -34.59 10.66
N LYS A 304 -16.63 -35.07 10.11
CA LYS A 304 -17.19 -36.41 10.40
C LYS A 304 -16.86 -37.48 9.36
N VAL A 305 -15.94 -37.26 8.43
CA VAL A 305 -15.50 -38.33 7.51
C VAL A 305 -14.41 -39.17 8.20
N PRO A 306 -14.67 -40.41 8.64
CA PRO A 306 -13.61 -41.32 9.07
C PRO A 306 -12.81 -41.72 7.83
N GLY A 307 -11.48 -41.80 7.95
CA GLY A 307 -10.61 -42.16 6.84
C GLY A 307 -11.05 -43.45 6.16
N LYS A 308 -11.55 -43.36 4.93
CA LYS A 308 -11.72 -44.52 4.05
C LYS A 308 -10.36 -44.82 3.41
N PRO A 309 -9.91 -46.09 3.36
CA PRO A 309 -8.70 -46.46 2.65
C PRO A 309 -8.86 -46.15 1.15
N PRO A 310 -7.75 -45.90 0.43
CA PRO A 310 -7.80 -45.49 -0.97
C PRO A 310 -8.38 -46.63 -1.83
N GLY A 311 -9.52 -46.36 -2.46
CA GLY A 311 -10.08 -47.20 -3.52
C GLY A 311 -9.36 -46.97 -4.85
N PRO A 312 -9.55 -47.85 -5.85
CA PRO A 312 -8.85 -47.77 -7.14
C PRO A 312 -9.23 -46.50 -7.91
N PRO A 313 -8.38 -46.03 -8.83
CA PRO A 313 -8.58 -44.76 -9.53
C PRO A 313 -9.75 -44.86 -10.51
N GLU A 314 -10.86 -44.22 -10.18
CA GLU A 314 -11.98 -44.04 -11.11
C GLU A 314 -11.63 -43.01 -12.19
N ARG A 315 -11.80 -43.41 -13.46
CA ARG A 315 -11.65 -42.55 -14.64
C ARG A 315 -12.62 -41.37 -14.59
N ARG A 316 -12.13 -40.18 -14.26
CA ARG A 316 -12.89 -38.92 -14.40
C ARG A 316 -13.29 -38.69 -15.87
N ARG A 317 -14.58 -38.79 -16.17
CA ARG A 317 -15.16 -38.26 -17.40
C ARG A 317 -15.13 -36.74 -17.36
N ARG A 318 -14.47 -36.11 -18.35
CA ARG A 318 -14.51 -34.66 -18.56
C ARG A 318 -15.92 -34.26 -19.00
N HIS A 319 -16.56 -33.35 -18.28
CA HIS A 319 -17.74 -32.64 -18.77
C HIS A 319 -17.28 -31.24 -19.18
N TYR A 320 -17.37 -30.98 -20.48
CA TYR A 320 -17.16 -29.65 -21.07
C TYR A 320 -18.39 -28.81 -20.74
N VAL A 321 -18.23 -27.74 -19.96
CA VAL A 321 -19.25 -26.69 -19.86
C VAL A 321 -18.84 -25.59 -20.83
N SER A 322 -19.57 -25.48 -21.93
CA SER A 322 -19.46 -24.39 -22.90
C SER A 322 -20.08 -23.12 -22.29
N GLY A 323 -19.27 -22.32 -21.59
CA GLY A 323 -19.65 -20.97 -21.16
C GLY A 323 -19.27 -19.95 -22.23
N ARG A 324 -20.25 -19.47 -23.01
CA ARG A 324 -20.07 -18.31 -23.90
C ARG A 324 -19.71 -17.08 -23.08
N SER A 325 -18.60 -16.45 -23.46
CA SER A 325 -18.22 -15.09 -23.06
C SER A 325 -19.36 -14.13 -23.39
N VAL A 326 -19.87 -13.46 -22.36
CA VAL A 326 -20.65 -12.23 -22.48
C VAL A 326 -19.96 -11.24 -21.59
N LEU A 327 -19.24 -10.29 -22.19
CA LEU A 327 -19.01 -8.92 -21.70
C LEU A 327 -18.12 -8.23 -22.72
N ARG A 328 -18.77 -7.47 -23.61
CA ARG A 328 -18.16 -6.48 -24.48
C ARG A 328 -18.73 -5.14 -24.04
N GLN A 329 -17.87 -4.12 -24.05
CA GLN A 329 -18.13 -2.68 -23.90
C GLN A 329 -18.08 -2.12 -22.46
N GLN A 330 -16.90 -1.60 -22.10
CA GLN A 330 -16.74 -0.20 -21.70
C GLN A 330 -15.25 0.16 -21.81
N GLU A 331 -14.84 0.57 -23.02
CA GLU A 331 -13.56 1.23 -23.29
C GLU A 331 -13.87 2.71 -23.55
N ARG A 332 -13.27 3.59 -22.74
CA ARG A 332 -12.92 5.02 -22.92
C ARG A 332 -12.20 5.42 -21.64
N GLU A 333 -11.07 6.11 -21.58
CA GLU A 333 -10.11 6.70 -22.51
C GLU A 333 -8.80 6.67 -21.72
N THR A 334 -7.70 6.16 -22.28
CA THR A 334 -6.35 6.42 -21.76
C THR A 334 -5.35 6.38 -22.91
N GLU A 335 -4.53 7.42 -22.94
CA GLU A 335 -3.53 7.80 -23.92
C GLU A 335 -2.55 6.66 -24.27
N GLU A 336 -2.22 6.62 -25.56
CA GLU A 336 -1.18 5.78 -26.15
C GLU A 336 0.19 6.31 -25.72
N ASP A 337 0.97 5.50 -25.00
CA ASP A 337 2.42 5.70 -24.88
C ASP A 337 3.12 4.34 -24.91
N GLU A 338 4.17 4.31 -25.72
CA GLU A 338 4.89 3.13 -26.18
C GLU A 338 5.79 2.47 -25.11
N ASP A 339 5.94 1.16 -25.31
CA ASP A 339 7.10 0.30 -25.03
C ASP A 339 7.25 -0.39 -23.65
N CYS A 340 7.09 -1.73 -23.70
CA CYS A 340 7.85 -2.79 -23.02
C CYS A 340 7.08 -4.11 -23.18
N THR A 341 7.48 -4.93 -24.15
CA THR A 341 6.88 -6.23 -24.46
C THR A 341 7.54 -7.38 -23.69
N GLU A 342 6.82 -7.94 -22.72
CA GLU A 342 6.95 -9.36 -22.34
C GLU A 342 5.53 -9.96 -22.21
N ASP A 343 5.29 -11.07 -22.93
CA ASP A 343 4.00 -11.76 -22.96
C ASP A 343 3.75 -12.47 -21.62
N TRP A 344 2.80 -11.98 -20.81
CA TRP A 344 2.34 -12.73 -19.64
C TRP A 344 1.68 -14.04 -20.08
N PRO A 345 2.03 -15.19 -19.46
CA PRO A 345 1.34 -16.45 -19.73
C PRO A 345 -0.14 -16.28 -19.39
N SER A 346 -1.03 -16.60 -20.34
CA SER A 346 -2.46 -16.69 -20.06
C SER A 346 -2.70 -17.85 -19.07
N VAL A 347 -3.09 -17.55 -17.83
CA VAL A 347 -3.36 -18.57 -16.80
C VAL A 347 -4.75 -19.16 -17.02
N PRO A 348 -4.89 -20.45 -17.41
CA PRO A 348 -6.22 -21.05 -17.59
C PRO A 348 -6.90 -21.22 -16.23
N LEU A 349 -8.14 -20.75 -16.07
CA LEU A 349 -8.90 -20.89 -14.80
C LEU A 349 -8.98 -22.32 -14.27
N GLY A 350 -8.90 -23.33 -15.15
CA GLY A 350 -8.90 -24.74 -14.78
C GLY A 350 -7.62 -25.24 -14.08
N THR A 351 -6.55 -24.44 -14.04
CA THR A 351 -5.32 -24.77 -13.29
C THR A 351 -5.30 -24.22 -11.87
N LEU A 352 -6.26 -23.34 -11.54
CA LEU A 352 -6.37 -22.72 -10.22
C LEU A 352 -7.06 -23.66 -9.23
N ASP A 353 -6.59 -23.65 -7.99
CA ASP A 353 -7.30 -24.32 -6.90
C ASP A 353 -8.54 -23.52 -6.44
N VAL A 354 -9.31 -24.11 -5.51
CA VAL A 354 -10.55 -23.51 -5.01
C VAL A 354 -10.29 -22.22 -4.25
N GLU A 355 -9.14 -22.09 -3.59
CA GLU A 355 -8.76 -20.91 -2.82
C GLU A 355 -8.33 -19.77 -3.75
N GLU A 356 -7.53 -20.07 -4.76
CA GLU A 356 -7.11 -19.14 -5.83
C GLU A 356 -8.32 -18.62 -6.63
N LEU A 357 -9.26 -19.50 -6.98
CA LEU A 357 -10.52 -19.10 -7.63
C LEU A 357 -11.36 -18.18 -6.75
N ARG A 358 -11.48 -18.50 -5.46
CA ARG A 358 -12.22 -17.67 -4.50
C ARG A 358 -11.55 -16.31 -4.32
N SER A 359 -10.24 -16.28 -4.20
CA SER A 359 -9.45 -15.06 -4.08
C SER A 359 -9.62 -14.15 -5.31
N THR A 360 -9.56 -14.74 -6.50
CA THR A 360 -9.80 -14.03 -7.78
C THR A 360 -11.22 -13.47 -7.85
N ALA A 361 -12.24 -14.28 -7.52
CA ALA A 361 -13.63 -13.84 -7.49
C ALA A 361 -13.84 -12.68 -6.50
N ASN A 362 -13.24 -12.75 -5.31
CA ASN A 362 -13.28 -11.67 -4.34
C ASN A 362 -12.62 -10.40 -4.88
N ALA A 363 -11.47 -10.52 -5.54
CA ALA A 363 -10.77 -9.38 -6.13
C ALA A 363 -11.58 -8.71 -7.25
N LEU A 364 -12.26 -9.48 -8.10
CA LEU A 364 -13.18 -8.97 -9.12
C LEU A 364 -14.37 -8.22 -8.51
N LEU A 365 -14.97 -8.78 -7.44
CA LEU A 365 -16.06 -8.11 -6.71
C LEU A 365 -15.59 -6.83 -6.03
N GLU A 366 -14.35 -6.75 -5.55
CA GLU A 366 -13.78 -5.50 -5.03
C GLU A 366 -13.69 -4.41 -6.11
N CYS A 367 -13.38 -4.75 -7.36
CA CYS A 367 -13.35 -3.78 -8.46
C CYS A 367 -14.72 -3.11 -8.71
N THR A 368 -15.83 -3.79 -8.43
CA THR A 368 -17.18 -3.21 -8.63
C THR A 368 -17.64 -2.35 -7.45
N ARG A 369 -16.87 -2.34 -6.35
CA ARG A 369 -17.24 -1.69 -5.07
C ARG A 369 -16.17 -0.72 -4.57
N ASN A 370 -15.18 -0.40 -5.41
CA ASN A 370 -14.01 0.37 -5.02
C ASN A 370 -14.27 1.87 -4.83
N ARG A 371 -15.30 2.46 -5.44
CA ARG A 371 -15.72 3.87 -5.20
C ARG A 371 -14.53 4.85 -5.14
N ASN A 372 -14.28 5.49 -3.99
CA ASN A 372 -13.19 6.45 -3.79
C ASN A 372 -11.83 5.80 -3.49
N PHE A 373 -11.76 4.48 -3.41
CA PHE A 373 -10.50 3.73 -3.34
C PHE A 373 -9.95 3.46 -4.73
N ILE A 374 -8.65 3.70 -4.88
CA ILE A 374 -7.87 3.34 -6.06
C ILE A 374 -7.04 2.12 -5.69
N ARG A 375 -7.07 1.07 -6.53
CA ARG A 375 -6.25 -0.13 -6.33
C ARG A 375 -4.77 0.22 -6.55
N LEU A 376 -3.96 0.07 -5.51
CA LEU A 376 -2.50 0.20 -5.59
C LEU A 376 -1.85 -1.10 -6.07
N TYR A 377 -2.31 -2.21 -5.52
CA TYR A 377 -1.74 -3.53 -5.79
C TYR A 377 -2.81 -4.64 -5.68
N PRO A 378 -2.80 -5.67 -6.57
CA PRO A 378 -2.00 -5.72 -7.78
C PRO A 378 -2.64 -4.85 -8.88
N THR A 379 -1.80 -4.15 -9.63
CA THR A 379 -2.12 -3.64 -10.97
C THR A 379 -1.05 -4.17 -11.91
N ARG A 380 -1.28 -4.14 -13.23
CA ARG A 380 -0.26 -4.58 -14.20
C ARG A 380 1.07 -3.87 -13.97
N LYS A 381 1.07 -2.53 -14.08
CA LYS A 381 2.27 -1.70 -13.85
C LYS A 381 2.93 -1.95 -12.48
N ALA A 382 2.13 -2.18 -11.42
CA ALA A 382 2.69 -2.42 -10.08
C ALA A 382 3.32 -3.80 -9.94
N VAL A 383 2.68 -4.86 -10.45
CA VAL A 383 3.25 -6.21 -10.38
C VAL A 383 4.57 -6.27 -11.15
N ASP A 384 4.63 -5.66 -12.32
CA ASP A 384 5.82 -5.62 -13.16
C ASP A 384 6.93 -4.83 -12.45
N ARG A 385 6.61 -3.63 -11.94
CA ARG A 385 7.55 -2.76 -11.23
C ARG A 385 8.14 -3.40 -9.98
N TYR A 386 7.35 -4.18 -9.23
CA TYR A 386 7.78 -4.75 -7.96
C TYR A 386 8.14 -6.25 -8.03
N ALA A 387 8.19 -6.83 -9.23
CA ALA A 387 8.50 -8.25 -9.43
C ALA A 387 9.81 -8.66 -8.73
N ILE A 388 10.86 -7.86 -8.88
CA ILE A 388 12.18 -8.10 -8.25
C ILE A 388 12.06 -8.28 -6.72
N ILE A 389 11.19 -7.51 -6.07
CA ILE A 389 10.98 -7.62 -4.62
C ILE A 389 10.27 -8.93 -4.27
N VAL A 390 9.16 -9.20 -4.97
CA VAL A 390 8.30 -10.37 -4.69
C VAL A 390 9.03 -11.67 -5.01
N ASP A 391 9.71 -11.74 -6.16
CA ASP A 391 10.43 -12.93 -6.62
C ASP A 391 11.63 -13.23 -5.71
N SER A 392 12.34 -12.19 -5.24
CA SER A 392 13.40 -12.35 -4.25
C SER A 392 12.88 -12.90 -2.93
N GLN A 393 11.71 -12.45 -2.47
CA GLN A 393 11.10 -12.95 -1.23
C GLN A 393 10.62 -14.41 -1.37
N GLU A 394 10.10 -14.80 -2.53
CA GLU A 394 9.74 -16.20 -2.83
C GLU A 394 10.97 -17.12 -2.87
N ALA A 395 12.08 -16.67 -3.47
CA ALA A 395 13.32 -17.42 -3.54
C ALA A 395 13.93 -17.74 -2.16
N MET A 396 13.65 -16.92 -1.15
CA MET A 396 14.12 -17.13 0.23
C MET A 396 13.29 -18.16 1.02
N LYS A 397 12.14 -18.63 0.51
CA LYS A 397 11.29 -19.60 1.24
C LYS A 397 11.96 -20.99 1.32
N PRO A 398 12.02 -21.62 2.51
CA PRO A 398 12.61 -22.95 2.66
C PRO A 398 11.78 -23.99 1.91
N TRP A 399 12.39 -24.61 0.90
CA TRP A 399 11.71 -25.59 0.07
C TRP A 399 11.73 -27.00 0.69
N PRO A 400 10.62 -27.78 0.64
CA PRO A 400 10.63 -29.17 1.09
C PRO A 400 11.65 -30.01 0.32
N ARG A 401 12.52 -30.75 1.03
CA ARG A 401 13.58 -31.58 0.41
C ARG A 401 13.01 -32.43 -0.73
N GLY A 402 13.50 -32.22 -1.95
CA GLY A 402 13.29 -33.14 -3.08
C GLY A 402 12.41 -32.68 -4.26
N ARG A 403 11.95 -31.43 -4.33
CA ARG A 403 11.41 -30.88 -5.60
C ARG A 403 12.32 -29.75 -6.08
N LYS A 404 12.87 -29.82 -7.30
CA LYS A 404 13.31 -28.60 -8.01
C LYS A 404 12.05 -27.99 -8.63
N PRO A 405 11.86 -26.66 -8.65
CA PRO A 405 10.73 -26.07 -9.35
C PRO A 405 10.87 -26.39 -10.84
N ALA A 406 9.88 -27.11 -11.38
CA ALA A 406 9.71 -27.28 -12.81
C ALA A 406 8.82 -26.11 -13.28
N VAL A 407 9.36 -25.27 -14.17
CA VAL A 407 8.76 -24.05 -14.73
C VAL A 407 8.61 -22.92 -13.71
N GLU A 408 9.00 -21.70 -14.12
CA GLU A 408 8.74 -20.43 -13.41
C GLU A 408 7.26 -20.35 -13.05
N LYS A 409 6.93 -20.73 -11.81
CA LYS A 409 5.55 -20.68 -11.35
C LYS A 409 5.27 -19.23 -10.97
N LEU A 410 4.41 -18.57 -11.74
CA LEU A 410 3.94 -17.21 -11.44
C LEU A 410 3.51 -17.11 -9.97
N THR A 411 3.87 -16.01 -9.33
CA THR A 411 3.46 -15.68 -7.96
C THR A 411 1.94 -15.48 -7.89
N ALA A 412 1.34 -15.62 -6.70
CA ALA A 412 -0.10 -15.44 -6.54
C ALA A 412 -0.57 -14.03 -6.99
N SER A 413 0.28 -13.02 -6.83
CA SER A 413 0.03 -11.66 -7.32
C SER A 413 0.11 -11.55 -8.84
N GLN A 414 1.08 -12.21 -9.48
CA GLN A 414 1.19 -12.27 -10.95
C GLN A 414 -0.01 -13.01 -11.57
N VAL A 415 -0.42 -14.13 -10.97
CA VAL A 415 -1.63 -14.86 -11.39
C VAL A 415 -2.86 -13.96 -11.26
N LEU A 416 -3.02 -13.29 -10.13
CA LEU A 416 -4.17 -12.41 -9.91
C LEU A 416 -4.17 -11.22 -10.89
N ALA A 417 -3.04 -10.59 -11.15
CA ALA A 417 -2.94 -9.51 -12.12
C ALA A 417 -3.28 -9.97 -13.54
N SER A 418 -2.76 -11.12 -13.97
CA SER A 418 -3.07 -11.71 -15.27
C SER A 418 -4.59 -11.97 -15.42
N LEU A 419 -5.25 -12.47 -14.37
CA LEU A 419 -6.69 -12.74 -14.38
C LEU A 419 -7.55 -11.47 -14.35
N LEU A 420 -7.10 -10.42 -13.67
CA LEU A 420 -7.84 -9.16 -13.57
C LEU A 420 -7.71 -8.28 -14.82
N PHE A 421 -6.56 -8.31 -15.49
CA PHE A 421 -6.23 -7.36 -16.55
C PHE A 421 -5.93 -7.99 -17.93
N GLY A 422 -5.95 -9.33 -18.02
CA GLY A 422 -5.66 -10.06 -19.27
C GLY A 422 -4.18 -10.03 -19.70
N PRO A 423 -3.79 -10.83 -20.71
CA PRO A 423 -2.54 -10.62 -21.42
C PRO A 423 -2.60 -9.29 -22.22
N PRO A 424 -1.46 -8.62 -22.53
CA PRO A 424 -1.46 -7.44 -23.40
C PRO A 424 -2.24 -7.70 -24.70
N PRO A 425 -2.88 -6.68 -25.30
CA PRO A 425 -3.35 -6.81 -26.67
C PRO A 425 -2.17 -7.17 -27.55
N SER A 426 -2.22 -8.37 -28.14
CA SER A 426 -1.30 -8.74 -29.20
C SER A 426 -1.64 -7.89 -30.41
N HIS A 427 -0.85 -6.84 -30.69
CA HIS A 427 -0.86 -6.28 -32.03
C HIS A 427 -0.33 -7.37 -32.96
N GLY A 428 -1.27 -7.97 -33.68
CA GLY A 428 -1.03 -9.11 -34.54
C GLY A 428 0.14 -8.86 -35.47
N LYS A 429 1.04 -9.84 -35.51
CA LYS A 429 1.96 -10.17 -36.60
C LYS A 429 1.99 -9.13 -37.72
N VAL A 430 3.07 -8.34 -37.76
CA VAL A 430 3.54 -7.71 -38.98
C VAL A 430 3.65 -8.81 -40.05
N LEU A 431 2.66 -8.86 -40.95
CA LEU A 431 2.81 -9.55 -42.23
C LEU A 431 3.89 -8.77 -42.99
N THR A 432 5.12 -9.25 -42.87
CA THR A 432 6.22 -8.81 -43.72
C THR A 432 5.91 -9.25 -45.15
N CYS A 433 5.20 -8.42 -45.90
CA CYS A 433 5.21 -8.50 -47.36
C CYS A 433 6.62 -8.14 -47.83
N ARG A 434 7.44 -9.16 -48.07
CA ARG A 434 8.72 -9.02 -48.78
C ARG A 434 8.47 -8.30 -50.12
N PRO A 435 9.25 -7.27 -50.48
CA PRO A 435 9.19 -6.72 -51.82
C PRO A 435 9.86 -7.74 -52.77
N ARG A 436 9.07 -8.33 -53.67
CA ARG A 436 9.64 -8.99 -54.85
C ARG A 436 10.06 -7.91 -55.83
N SER A 437 11.36 -7.66 -55.89
CA SER A 437 12.01 -7.00 -57.01
C SER A 437 11.75 -7.76 -58.32
N ARG A 438 11.08 -7.11 -59.28
CA ARG A 438 11.31 -7.30 -60.71
C ARG A 438 10.92 -6.01 -61.45
N ALA A 439 11.92 -5.43 -62.09
CA ALA A 439 11.86 -4.22 -62.91
C ALA A 439 11.05 -4.43 -64.18
N ILE A 440 10.15 -3.49 -64.54
CA ILE A 440 9.72 -3.22 -65.92
C ILE A 440 9.33 -1.72 -66.04
N LEU A 441 10.15 -0.97 -66.79
CA LEU A 441 9.88 0.18 -67.69
C LEU A 441 9.19 1.48 -67.19
N CYS A 442 9.95 2.59 -67.27
CA CYS A 442 9.47 3.91 -67.75
C CYS A 442 9.01 3.77 -69.22
N PRO A 443 8.12 4.60 -69.84
CA PRO A 443 7.96 6.04 -69.59
C PRO A 443 6.52 6.62 -69.78
N CYS A 444 6.44 7.95 -69.65
CA CYS A 444 5.55 8.89 -70.37
C CYS A 444 4.46 9.66 -69.59
N LEU A 445 4.63 10.99 -69.64
CA LEU A 445 3.64 12.03 -69.99
C LEU A 445 2.56 12.33 -68.93
N ARG A 446 2.62 13.50 -68.27
CA ARG A 446 2.16 14.83 -68.71
C ARG A 446 0.89 15.23 -67.95
N GLN A 447 0.98 16.45 -67.40
CA GLN A 447 -0.08 17.47 -67.31
C GLN A 447 -1.20 17.28 -66.27
N GLY A 448 -1.40 18.38 -65.54
CA GLY A 448 -2.40 18.62 -64.52
C GLY A 448 -1.85 19.64 -63.55
#